data_AF-A0A7E4VWI2-F1
#
_entry.id   AF-A0A7E4VWI2-F1
#
_cell.length_a   1.000
_cell.length_b   1.000
_cell.length_c   1.000
_cell.angle_alpha   90.00
_cell.angle_beta   90.00
_cell.angle_gamma   90.00
#
_symmetry.space_group_name_H-M   'P 1'
#
loop_
_entity.id
_entity.type
_entity.pdbx_description
1 polymer ?
#
loop_
_entity_poly.entity_id
_entity_poly.type
_entity_poly.pdbx_seq_one_letter_code
_entity_poly.pdbx_strand_id
1 'polypeptide(L)'
;MSEFRYYTGDIIKSAGVKNNHTIIWLSAVVSSFNFFASLIPIFFIERIGRRKILIGSTIGVVIALLMMGGSFLVVNRDTALVGTDFPKPTTHISNFDHCASYSNCDYCVTDESCGFCSPNIGDTSTPGACLPVSNTYPDDYSSFGACASNANASTFEWRSKFCTTKYTMLPLVVMVIYLICFASGLTTAPWVLNAEIYPLWARSTCVGASTATNWMFNLLISATFLTLSEAITKYGTFFLYAFLTSIGVVIFVFFVPETKNKSLVEIEELFKMRRNQMKTTRKPKLILTTDVSGCPDYGKVVKDSDLLRF
;
A
#
# COMPACT_ATOMS: atom_id res chain seq x y z
N MET A 1 2.81 -0.73 5.21
CA MET A 1 1.40 -0.53 5.63
C MET A 1 1.22 0.01 7.05
N SER A 2 1.97 -0.45 8.06
CA SER A 2 2.13 0.29 9.33
C SER A 2 2.63 1.73 9.09
N GLU A 3 3.40 1.92 8.01
CA GLU A 3 3.78 3.20 7.39
C GLU A 3 2.65 4.20 7.24
N PHE A 4 1.48 3.80 6.73
CA PHE A 4 0.42 4.77 6.46
C PHE A 4 -0.05 5.44 7.75
N ARG A 5 0.03 4.75 8.89
CA ARG A 5 -0.22 5.33 10.22
C ARG A 5 0.91 6.23 10.70
N TYR A 6 2.16 5.90 10.40
CA TYR A 6 3.31 6.77 10.72
C TYR A 6 3.28 8.07 9.90
N TYR A 7 2.92 8.00 8.63
CA TYR A 7 2.78 9.15 7.74
C TYR A 7 1.38 9.76 7.72
N THR A 8 0.41 9.22 8.49
CA THR A 8 -0.95 9.80 8.57
C THR A 8 -0.87 11.26 9.05
N GLY A 9 0.01 11.56 10.01
CA GLY A 9 0.25 12.92 10.47
C GLY A 9 0.74 13.83 9.34
N ASP A 10 1.68 13.36 8.53
CA ASP A 10 2.20 14.13 7.39
C ASP A 10 1.18 14.27 6.27
N ILE A 11 0.33 13.27 6.04
CA ILE A 11 -0.78 13.35 5.07
C ILE A 11 -1.87 14.32 5.56
N ILE A 12 -2.20 14.32 6.86
CA ILE A 12 -3.13 15.28 7.46
C ILE A 12 -2.57 16.70 7.37
N LYS A 13 -1.27 16.88 7.62
CA LYS A 13 -0.58 18.15 7.37
C LYS A 13 -0.61 18.52 5.88
N SER A 14 -0.38 17.54 5.00
CA SER A 14 -0.43 17.69 3.53
C SER A 14 -1.82 18.10 3.00
N ALA A 15 -2.87 17.89 3.80
CA ALA A 15 -4.23 18.32 3.47
C ALA A 15 -4.59 19.72 4.02
N GLY A 16 -3.63 20.44 4.60
CA GLY A 16 -3.79 21.83 5.03
C GLY A 16 -4.23 22.05 6.47
N VAL A 17 -4.17 21.01 7.30
CA VAL A 17 -4.46 21.15 8.74
C VAL A 17 -3.19 21.56 9.47
N LYS A 18 -3.14 22.81 9.93
CA LYS A 18 -1.97 23.39 10.64
C LYS A 18 -1.96 23.14 12.15
N ASN A 19 -3.16 23.06 12.75
CA ASN A 19 -3.28 22.98 14.20
C ASN A 19 -2.92 21.58 14.70
N ASN A 20 -1.86 21.48 15.51
CA ASN A 20 -1.43 20.22 16.14
C ASN A 20 -2.58 19.52 16.88
N HIS A 21 -3.43 20.26 17.59
CA HIS A 21 -4.61 19.70 18.27
C HIS A 21 -5.63 19.09 17.29
N THR A 22 -5.90 19.74 16.16
CA THR A 22 -6.82 19.22 15.14
C THR A 22 -6.25 17.98 14.46
N ILE A 23 -4.94 17.93 14.22
CA ILE A 23 -4.26 16.74 13.68
C ILE A 23 -4.42 15.54 14.63
N ILE A 24 -4.26 15.76 15.94
CA ILE A 24 -4.45 14.71 16.95
C ILE A 24 -5.89 14.18 16.92
N TRP A 25 -6.90 15.06 16.93
CA TRP A 25 -8.30 14.66 16.88
C TRP A 25 -8.68 13.92 15.58
N LEU A 26 -8.20 14.40 14.43
CA LEU A 26 -8.41 13.73 13.15
C LEU A 26 -7.75 12.34 13.14
N SER A 27 -6.54 12.21 13.69
CA SER A 27 -5.85 10.91 13.81
C SER A 27 -6.60 9.94 14.73
N ALA A 28 -7.19 10.46 15.81
CA ALA A 28 -8.05 9.67 16.71
C ALA A 28 -9.28 9.14 15.98
N VAL A 29 -9.98 10.01 15.23
CA VAL A 29 -11.15 9.63 14.43
C VAL A 29 -10.80 8.56 13.40
N VAL A 30 -9.71 8.76 12.65
CA VAL A 30 -9.20 7.77 11.68
C VAL A 30 -8.93 6.42 12.35
N SER A 31 -8.32 6.44 13.53
CA SER A 31 -8.02 5.24 14.31
C SER A 31 -9.28 4.53 14.80
N SER A 32 -10.31 5.28 15.21
CA SER A 32 -11.62 4.72 15.59
C SER A 32 -12.29 4.02 14.41
N PHE A 33 -12.32 4.64 13.23
CA PHE A 33 -12.87 3.98 12.03
C PHE A 33 -12.10 2.71 11.69
N ASN A 34 -10.77 2.75 11.76
CA ASN A 34 -9.92 1.58 11.53
C ASN A 34 -10.20 0.46 12.55
N PHE A 35 -10.44 0.79 13.82
CA PHE A 35 -10.83 -0.17 14.85
C PHE A 35 -12.17 -0.84 14.51
N PHE A 36 -13.22 -0.08 14.21
CA PHE A 36 -14.51 -0.66 13.85
C PHE A 36 -14.46 -1.48 12.55
N ALA A 37 -13.70 -1.01 11.55
CA ALA A 37 -13.50 -1.72 10.30
C ALA A 37 -12.78 -3.07 10.52
N SER A 38 -11.91 -3.18 11.52
CA SER A 38 -11.25 -4.45 11.87
C SER A 38 -12.19 -5.49 12.49
N LEU A 39 -13.35 -5.09 13.01
CA LEU A 39 -14.38 -6.01 13.51
C LEU A 39 -15.14 -6.69 12.37
N ILE A 40 -15.23 -6.06 11.21
CA ILE A 40 -15.92 -6.60 10.03
C ILE A 40 -15.40 -8.01 9.68
N PRO A 41 -14.08 -8.24 9.45
CA PRO A 41 -13.60 -9.57 9.13
C PRO A 41 -13.87 -10.56 10.27
N ILE A 42 -13.82 -10.16 11.55
CA ILE A 42 -14.11 -11.08 12.66
C ILE A 42 -15.52 -11.68 12.54
N PHE A 43 -16.53 -10.86 12.22
CA PHE A 43 -17.91 -11.34 12.06
C PHE A 43 -18.13 -12.09 10.74
N PHE A 44 -17.46 -11.68 9.67
CA PHE A 44 -17.72 -12.20 8.32
C PHE A 44 -16.79 -13.35 7.90
N ILE A 45 -15.66 -13.58 8.56
CA ILE A 45 -14.65 -14.58 8.17
C ILE A 45 -15.18 -16.00 8.16
N GLU A 46 -16.05 -16.33 9.11
CA GLU A 46 -16.69 -17.64 9.19
C GLU A 46 -17.85 -17.78 8.19
N ARG A 47 -18.55 -16.69 7.86
CA ARG A 47 -19.70 -16.71 6.95
C ARG A 47 -19.30 -16.69 5.47
N ILE A 48 -18.42 -15.78 5.07
CA ILE A 48 -18.08 -15.52 3.66
C ILE A 48 -16.95 -16.45 3.18
N GLY A 49 -16.01 -16.80 4.06
CA GLY A 49 -14.81 -17.55 3.72
C GLY A 49 -13.57 -16.66 3.61
N ARG A 50 -12.40 -17.25 3.87
CA ARG A 50 -11.14 -16.52 4.10
C ARG A 50 -10.61 -15.94 2.79
N ARG A 51 -10.67 -16.74 1.72
CA ARG A 51 -10.21 -16.34 0.37
C ARG A 51 -11.02 -15.18 -0.19
N LYS A 52 -12.35 -15.23 -0.06
CA LYS A 52 -13.24 -14.19 -0.60
C LYS A 52 -13.06 -12.85 0.12
N ILE A 53 -12.87 -12.86 1.44
CA ILE A 53 -12.59 -11.63 2.20
C ILE A 53 -11.24 -11.04 1.81
N LEU A 54 -10.20 -11.87 1.72
CA LEU A 54 -8.87 -11.42 1.29
C LEU A 54 -8.91 -10.77 -0.10
N ILE A 55 -9.52 -11.43 -1.08
CA ILE A 55 -9.61 -10.91 -2.45
C ILE A 55 -10.47 -9.64 -2.49
N GLY A 56 -11.64 -9.65 -1.85
CA GLY A 56 -12.54 -8.49 -1.80
C GLY A 56 -11.89 -7.26 -1.16
N SER A 57 -11.22 -7.43 -0.02
CA SER A 57 -10.51 -6.32 0.63
C SER A 57 -9.35 -5.81 -0.22
N THR A 58 -8.59 -6.69 -0.86
CA THR A 58 -7.44 -6.30 -1.69
C THR A 58 -7.90 -5.54 -2.93
N ILE A 59 -9.02 -5.94 -3.55
CA ILE A 59 -9.65 -5.18 -4.65
C ILE A 59 -10.08 -3.79 -4.15
N GLY A 60 -10.72 -3.72 -2.98
CA GLY A 60 -11.08 -2.43 -2.36
C GLY A 60 -9.87 -1.53 -2.13
N VAL A 61 -8.76 -2.09 -1.66
CA VAL A 61 -7.48 -1.37 -1.48
C VAL A 61 -6.94 -0.86 -2.83
N VAL A 62 -6.99 -1.65 -3.91
CA VAL A 62 -6.57 -1.20 -5.24
C VAL A 62 -7.43 -0.01 -5.72
N ILE A 63 -8.76 -0.10 -5.58
CA ILE A 63 -9.67 0.99 -5.95
C ILE A 63 -9.36 2.25 -5.14
N ALA A 64 -9.16 2.10 -3.83
CA ALA A 64 -8.84 3.23 -2.96
C ALA A 64 -7.47 3.86 -3.28
N LEU A 65 -6.45 3.07 -3.64
CA LEU A 65 -5.16 3.59 -4.10
C LEU A 65 -5.27 4.36 -5.42
N LEU A 66 -6.08 3.87 -6.37
CA LEU A 66 -6.37 4.60 -7.62
C LEU A 66 -7.09 5.91 -7.35
N MET A 67 -8.08 5.91 -6.45
CA MET A 67 -8.76 7.13 -6.00
C MET A 67 -7.78 8.09 -5.31
N MET A 68 -6.82 7.58 -4.54
CA MET A 68 -5.82 8.38 -3.85
C MET A 68 -4.89 9.08 -4.84
N GLY A 69 -4.35 8.34 -5.81
CA GLY A 69 -3.56 8.89 -6.91
C GLY A 69 -4.34 9.92 -7.72
N GLY A 70 -5.62 9.64 -8.03
CA GLY A 70 -6.50 10.59 -8.69
C GLY A 70 -6.75 11.87 -7.86
N SER A 71 -6.87 11.75 -6.54
CA SER A 71 -7.09 12.90 -5.65
C SER A 71 -5.88 13.82 -5.65
N PHE A 72 -4.66 13.28 -5.51
CA PHE A 72 -3.44 14.08 -5.61
C PHE A 72 -3.20 14.65 -7.01
N LEU A 73 -3.61 13.95 -8.06
CA LEU A 73 -3.57 14.47 -9.43
C LEU A 73 -4.48 15.69 -9.62
N VAL A 74 -5.69 15.65 -9.05
CA VAL A 74 -6.61 16.79 -9.07
C VAL A 74 -6.05 17.96 -8.25
N VAL A 75 -5.46 17.68 -7.08
CA VAL A 75 -4.77 18.70 -6.29
C VAL A 75 -3.65 19.35 -7.10
N ASN A 76 -2.75 18.57 -7.70
CA ASN A 76 -1.62 19.05 -8.52
C ASN A 76 -2.06 19.97 -9.68
N ARG A 77 -3.22 19.72 -10.29
CA ARG A 77 -3.78 20.55 -11.36
C ARG A 77 -4.41 21.86 -10.89
N ASP A 78 -4.97 21.87 -9.68
CA ASP A 78 -5.67 23.03 -9.09
C ASP A 78 -4.73 23.91 -8.23
N THR A 79 -3.49 23.46 -7.97
CA THR A 79 -2.54 24.25 -7.16
C THR A 79 -2.11 25.54 -7.83
N ALA A 80 -1.84 26.56 -7.00
CA ALA A 80 -1.24 27.81 -7.43
C ALA A 80 0.10 27.61 -8.17
N LEU A 81 0.29 28.41 -9.21
CA LEU A 81 1.52 28.44 -10.00
C LEU A 81 2.60 29.28 -9.31
N VAL A 82 3.85 28.95 -9.59
CA VAL A 82 5.00 29.77 -9.16
C VAL A 82 5.07 31.01 -10.06
N GLY A 83 4.90 32.19 -9.46
CA GLY A 83 5.00 33.47 -10.15
C GLY A 83 6.46 33.88 -10.38
N THR A 84 6.72 34.63 -11.46
CA THR A 84 8.05 35.16 -11.77
C THR A 84 8.36 36.50 -11.12
N ASP A 85 7.35 37.14 -10.51
CA ASP A 85 7.43 38.52 -10.02
C ASP A 85 8.01 38.65 -8.61
N PHE A 86 8.50 37.55 -8.04
CA PHE A 86 9.10 37.54 -6.71
C PHE A 86 10.55 38.00 -6.76
N PRO A 87 10.98 38.85 -5.80
CA PRO A 87 12.33 39.39 -5.79
C PRO A 87 13.36 38.28 -5.64
N LYS A 88 14.31 38.23 -6.59
CA LYS A 88 15.46 37.33 -6.53
C LYS A 88 16.41 37.76 -5.41
N PRO A 89 17.06 36.81 -4.72
CA PRO A 89 17.99 37.16 -3.67
C PRO A 89 19.20 37.91 -4.25
N THR A 90 19.69 38.90 -3.52
CA THR A 90 20.89 39.68 -3.88
C THR A 90 22.19 38.95 -3.51
N THR A 91 22.10 37.93 -2.64
CA THR A 91 23.18 37.06 -2.21
C THR A 91 22.96 35.64 -2.71
N HIS A 92 24.04 34.87 -2.85
CA HIS A 92 23.93 33.46 -3.21
C HIS A 92 23.27 32.66 -2.07
N ILE A 93 22.11 32.09 -2.34
CA ILE A 93 21.37 31.24 -1.41
C ILE A 93 21.40 29.82 -1.93
N SER A 94 21.83 28.88 -1.08
CA SER A 94 21.85 27.46 -1.39
C SER A 94 20.44 26.96 -1.77
N ASN A 95 20.37 26.12 -2.80
CA ASN A 95 19.15 25.50 -3.31
C ASN A 95 18.09 26.47 -3.88
N PHE A 96 18.41 27.76 -4.08
CA PHE A 96 17.46 28.69 -4.67
C PHE A 96 17.09 28.31 -6.11
N ASP A 97 18.07 28.06 -6.98
CA ASP A 97 17.82 27.70 -8.37
C ASP A 97 17.08 26.35 -8.50
N HIS A 98 17.31 25.44 -7.55
CA HIS A 98 16.62 24.16 -7.46
C HIS A 98 15.13 24.35 -7.15
N CYS A 99 14.81 25.08 -6.08
CA CYS A 99 13.43 25.37 -5.71
C CYS A 99 12.71 26.25 -6.75
N ALA A 100 13.42 27.21 -7.35
CA ALA A 100 12.85 28.10 -8.38
C ALA A 100 12.58 27.40 -9.72
N SER A 101 13.09 26.17 -9.93
CA SER A 101 12.82 25.39 -11.14
C SER A 101 11.41 24.81 -11.19
N TYR A 102 10.74 24.69 -10.04
CA TYR A 102 9.40 24.14 -9.94
C TYR A 102 8.35 25.14 -10.43
N SER A 103 7.35 24.64 -11.16
CA SER A 103 6.32 25.46 -11.80
C SER A 103 5.05 25.63 -10.98
N ASN A 104 4.77 24.74 -10.03
CA ASN A 104 3.57 24.77 -9.20
C ASN A 104 3.91 24.53 -7.72
N CYS A 105 2.93 24.83 -6.86
CA CYS A 105 3.06 24.59 -5.43
C CYS A 105 3.26 23.10 -5.11
N ASP A 106 2.54 22.17 -5.76
CA ASP A 106 2.58 20.74 -5.41
C ASP A 106 3.97 20.10 -5.64
N TYR A 107 4.63 20.42 -6.75
CA TYR A 107 6.01 19.98 -7.01
C TYR A 107 6.98 20.63 -6.03
N CYS A 108 6.79 21.91 -5.70
CA CYS A 108 7.61 22.63 -4.74
C CYS A 108 7.58 22.01 -3.32
N VAL A 109 6.38 21.72 -2.80
CA VAL A 109 6.18 21.14 -1.44
C VAL A 109 6.35 19.63 -1.38
N THR A 110 6.74 19.01 -2.49
CA THR A 110 7.09 17.59 -2.53
C THR A 110 8.56 17.39 -2.17
N ASP A 111 9.42 18.40 -2.39
CA ASP A 111 10.83 18.40 -1.99
C ASP A 111 10.98 18.92 -0.56
N GLU A 112 11.64 18.17 0.32
CA GLU A 112 11.86 18.57 1.71
C GLU A 112 12.74 19.83 1.88
N SER A 113 13.54 20.16 0.87
CA SER A 113 14.42 21.33 0.88
C SER A 113 13.72 22.63 0.45
N CYS A 114 12.48 22.54 -0.05
CA CYS A 114 11.73 23.64 -0.61
C CYS A 114 10.37 23.82 0.09
N GLY A 115 9.78 25.01 -0.06
CA GLY A 115 8.44 25.31 0.43
C GLY A 115 7.83 26.48 -0.32
N PHE A 116 6.50 26.57 -0.26
CA PHE A 116 5.73 27.53 -1.02
C PHE A 116 5.31 28.72 -0.15
N CYS A 117 5.62 29.93 -0.62
CA CYS A 117 5.26 31.19 0.00
C CYS A 117 4.20 31.89 -0.86
N SER A 118 3.04 32.18 -0.28
CA SER A 118 1.90 32.76 -1.01
C SER A 118 1.30 33.93 -0.22
N PRO A 119 0.78 34.96 -0.89
CA PRO A 119 0.03 36.02 -0.21
C PRO A 119 -1.16 35.44 0.58
N ASN A 120 -1.43 36.00 1.75
CA ASN A 120 -2.59 35.66 2.57
C ASN A 120 -3.84 36.41 2.08
N ILE A 121 -4.12 36.24 0.79
CA ILE A 121 -5.35 36.68 0.14
C ILE A 121 -6.15 35.38 0.03
N GLY A 122 -7.37 35.33 0.56
CA GLY A 122 -8.18 34.10 0.64
C GLY A 122 -8.59 33.45 -0.69
N ASP A 123 -7.88 33.75 -1.78
CA ASP A 123 -8.01 33.19 -3.10
C ASP A 123 -6.91 32.12 -3.31
N THR A 124 -7.33 30.90 -3.62
CA THR A 124 -6.47 29.72 -3.82
C THR A 124 -5.61 29.79 -5.09
N SER A 125 -5.89 30.74 -5.97
CA SER A 125 -5.25 30.86 -7.29
C SER A 125 -4.12 31.89 -7.36
N THR A 126 -3.84 32.62 -6.27
CA THR A 126 -2.82 33.68 -6.31
C THR A 126 -1.42 33.08 -6.52
N PRO A 127 -0.65 33.57 -7.51
CA PRO A 127 0.73 33.11 -7.73
C PRO A 127 1.58 33.29 -6.48
N GLY A 128 2.42 32.30 -6.19
CA GLY A 128 3.35 32.30 -5.05
C GLY A 128 4.79 32.07 -5.49
N ALA A 129 5.72 32.03 -4.53
CA ALA A 129 7.13 31.69 -4.77
C ALA A 129 7.48 30.35 -4.16
N CYS A 130 8.25 29.54 -4.87
CA CYS A 130 8.94 28.39 -4.29
C CYS A 130 10.30 28.83 -3.74
N LEU A 131 10.53 28.64 -2.43
CA LEU A 131 11.70 29.12 -1.71
C LEU A 131 12.33 27.99 -0.89
N PRO A 132 13.64 28.02 -0.63
CA PRO A 132 14.29 27.03 0.23
C PRO A 132 13.84 27.18 1.70
N VAL A 133 13.71 26.05 2.40
CA VAL A 133 13.33 25.98 3.82
C VAL A 133 14.39 26.59 4.75
N SER A 134 13.98 27.09 5.91
CA SER A 134 14.92 27.57 6.93
C SER A 134 15.65 26.42 7.63
N ASN A 135 16.94 26.60 7.94
CA ASN A 135 17.75 25.62 8.67
C ASN A 135 17.33 25.45 10.14
N THR A 136 16.73 26.48 10.75
CA THR A 136 16.37 26.47 12.18
C THR A 136 14.92 26.01 12.40
N TYR A 137 14.02 26.40 11.50
CA TYR A 137 12.57 26.13 11.59
C TYR A 137 12.00 25.84 10.19
N PRO A 138 12.29 24.66 9.61
CA PRO A 138 11.96 24.34 8.22
C PRO A 138 10.44 24.26 7.96
N ASP A 139 9.67 23.85 8.96
CA ASP A 139 8.21 23.72 8.84
C ASP A 139 7.46 25.07 8.88
N ASP A 140 8.06 26.11 9.46
CA ASP A 140 7.36 27.37 9.76
C ASP A 140 7.85 28.58 8.93
N TYR A 141 9.11 28.56 8.45
CA TYR A 141 9.69 29.71 7.75
C TYR A 141 10.56 29.33 6.55
N SER A 142 10.62 30.24 5.58
CA SER A 142 11.60 30.19 4.49
C SER A 142 12.97 30.70 4.93
N SER A 143 14.02 30.30 4.21
CA SER A 143 15.38 30.80 4.41
C SER A 143 15.50 32.30 4.11
N PHE A 144 14.70 32.82 3.16
CA PHE A 144 14.67 34.23 2.80
C PHE A 144 13.32 34.66 2.20
N GLY A 145 13.14 35.96 2.02
CA GLY A 145 11.98 36.53 1.32
C GLY A 145 10.81 36.83 2.26
N ALA A 146 9.62 36.94 1.68
CA ALA A 146 8.42 37.41 2.38
C ALA A 146 7.82 36.41 3.38
N CYS A 147 8.31 35.17 3.39
CA CYS A 147 7.96 34.13 4.36
C CYS A 147 9.11 33.79 5.34
N ALA A 148 10.14 34.63 5.42
CA ALA A 148 11.21 34.46 6.40
C ALA A 148 10.74 34.81 7.81
N SER A 149 11.46 34.37 8.85
CA SER A 149 11.11 34.59 10.27
C SER A 149 10.85 36.04 10.65
N ASN A 150 11.47 36.98 9.93
CA ASN A 150 11.41 38.41 10.23
C ASN A 150 10.35 39.14 9.38
N ALA A 151 9.60 38.42 8.54
CA ALA A 151 8.59 38.98 7.66
C ALA A 151 7.20 39.00 8.32
N ASN A 152 6.32 39.87 7.84
CA ASN A 152 4.96 39.99 8.36
C ASN A 152 4.11 38.76 8.00
N ALA A 153 3.89 37.88 8.98
CA ALA A 153 3.04 36.68 8.85
C ALA A 153 1.56 36.97 8.53
N SER A 154 1.12 38.23 8.65
CA SER A 154 -0.25 38.64 8.31
C SER A 154 -0.47 38.79 6.80
N THR A 155 0.59 39.02 6.01
CA THR A 155 0.49 39.28 4.57
C THR A 155 0.91 38.10 3.70
N PHE A 156 1.80 37.25 4.21
CA PHE A 156 2.29 36.06 3.50
C PHE A 156 2.22 34.84 4.40
N GLU A 157 1.89 33.71 3.78
CA GLU A 157 1.71 32.45 4.46
C GLU A 157 2.69 31.41 3.89
N TRP A 158 3.47 30.81 4.80
CA TRP A 158 4.40 29.73 4.49
C TRP A 158 3.71 28.37 4.50
N ARG A 159 4.04 27.54 3.51
CA ARG A 159 3.52 26.17 3.38
C ARG A 159 4.62 25.25 2.85
N SER A 160 5.20 24.42 3.71
CA SER A 160 6.26 23.47 3.33
C SER A 160 5.75 22.10 2.87
N LYS A 161 4.56 21.68 3.34
CA LYS A 161 4.05 20.30 3.13
C LYS A 161 2.76 20.19 2.31
N PHE A 162 2.05 21.29 2.13
CA PHE A 162 0.72 21.29 1.51
C PHE A 162 0.45 22.51 0.65
N CYS A 163 -0.51 22.35 -0.26
CA CYS A 163 -1.03 23.43 -1.09
C CYS A 163 -2.52 23.58 -0.85
N THR A 164 -2.98 24.80 -0.64
CA THR A 164 -4.41 25.11 -0.50
C THR A 164 -5.08 25.08 -1.87
N THR A 165 -5.98 24.13 -2.06
CA THR A 165 -6.81 23.95 -3.26
C THR A 165 -8.25 23.73 -2.86
N LYS A 166 -9.16 23.75 -3.83
CA LYS A 166 -10.58 23.42 -3.58
C LYS A 166 -10.76 21.96 -3.12
N TYR A 167 -9.78 21.10 -3.40
CA TYR A 167 -9.85 19.64 -3.20
C TYR A 167 -8.93 19.13 -2.08
N THR A 168 -8.43 19.99 -1.19
CA THR A 168 -7.52 19.61 -0.08
C THR A 168 -8.05 18.51 0.84
N MET A 169 -9.37 18.48 1.06
CA MET A 169 -10.01 17.47 1.91
C MET A 169 -10.22 16.12 1.21
N LEU A 170 -10.16 16.09 -0.13
CA LEU A 170 -10.43 14.88 -0.91
C LEU A 170 -9.42 13.75 -0.61
N PRO A 171 -8.09 14.00 -0.62
CA PRO A 171 -7.10 13.02 -0.15
C PRO A 171 -7.42 12.43 1.23
N LEU A 172 -7.84 13.25 2.20
CA LEU A 172 -8.13 12.75 3.56
C LEU A 172 -9.31 11.78 3.60
N VAL A 173 -10.39 12.12 2.90
CA VAL A 173 -11.58 11.25 2.83
C VAL A 173 -11.22 9.93 2.16
N VAL A 174 -10.47 9.96 1.07
CA VAL A 174 -10.04 8.76 0.35
C VAL A 174 -9.07 7.92 1.18
N MET A 175 -8.18 8.54 1.96
CA MET A 175 -7.31 7.85 2.92
C MET A 175 -8.14 7.07 3.96
N VAL A 176 -9.22 7.64 4.48
CA VAL A 176 -10.10 6.92 5.42
C VAL A 176 -10.73 5.70 4.76
N ILE A 177 -11.22 5.84 3.52
CA ILE A 177 -11.78 4.72 2.74
C ILE A 177 -10.74 3.62 2.54
N TYR A 178 -9.51 4.00 2.17
CA TYR A 178 -8.39 3.07 2.03
C TYR A 178 -8.13 2.29 3.32
N LEU A 179 -8.10 2.96 4.47
CA LEU A 179 -7.88 2.32 5.77
C LEU A 179 -9.01 1.36 6.13
N ILE A 180 -10.26 1.69 5.82
CA ILE A 180 -11.41 0.81 6.04
C ILE A 180 -11.29 -0.45 5.17
N CYS A 181 -11.02 -0.30 3.87
CA CYS A 181 -10.83 -1.43 2.96
C CYS A 181 -9.65 -2.31 3.35
N PHE A 182 -8.59 -1.72 3.91
CA PHE A 182 -7.45 -2.47 4.41
C PHE A 182 -7.76 -3.26 5.69
N ALA A 183 -8.41 -2.60 6.64
CA ALA A 183 -8.80 -3.19 7.92
C ALA A 183 -9.82 -4.32 7.75
N SER A 184 -10.67 -4.24 6.72
CA SER A 184 -11.76 -5.19 6.51
C SER A 184 -11.32 -6.60 6.11
N GLY A 185 -10.05 -6.82 5.74
CA GLY A 185 -9.59 -8.17 5.38
C GLY A 185 -8.08 -8.35 5.24
N LEU A 186 -7.37 -7.39 4.63
CA LEU A 186 -5.93 -7.54 4.37
C LEU A 186 -5.10 -7.51 5.66
N THR A 187 -5.64 -6.96 6.75
CA THR A 187 -4.98 -7.03 8.06
C THR A 187 -5.04 -8.41 8.68
N THR A 188 -6.20 -9.06 8.73
CA THR A 188 -6.39 -10.30 9.52
C THR A 188 -6.29 -11.56 8.68
N ALA A 189 -6.79 -11.55 7.44
CA ALA A 189 -6.87 -12.75 6.61
C ALA A 189 -5.49 -13.34 6.27
N PRO A 190 -4.43 -12.56 5.93
CA PRO A 190 -3.11 -13.13 5.68
C PRO A 190 -2.51 -13.84 6.89
N TRP A 191 -2.67 -13.29 8.10
CA TRP A 191 -2.15 -13.93 9.33
C TRP A 191 -2.88 -15.23 9.64
N VAL A 192 -4.20 -15.26 9.45
CA VAL A 192 -5.01 -16.47 9.63
C VAL A 192 -4.62 -17.54 8.60
N LEU A 193 -4.52 -17.17 7.32
CA LEU A 193 -4.12 -18.10 6.26
C LEU A 193 -2.69 -18.64 6.47
N ASN A 194 -1.77 -17.78 6.92
CA ASN A 194 -0.39 -18.16 7.25
C ASN A 194 -0.34 -19.22 8.37
N ALA A 195 -1.31 -19.23 9.29
CA ALA A 195 -1.40 -20.25 10.34
C ALA A 195 -2.07 -21.56 9.87
N GLU A 196 -2.97 -21.49 8.89
CA GLU A 196 -3.79 -22.62 8.43
C GLU A 196 -3.15 -23.45 7.30
N ILE A 197 -2.33 -22.83 6.43
CA ILE A 197 -1.83 -23.48 5.21
C ILE A 197 -0.68 -24.47 5.47
N TYR A 198 0.12 -24.25 6.51
CA TYR A 198 1.33 -25.04 6.73
C TYR A 198 1.09 -26.34 7.50
N PRO A 199 1.75 -27.45 7.12
CA PRO A 199 1.68 -28.71 7.85
C PRO A 199 2.31 -28.56 9.24
N LEU A 200 1.78 -29.31 10.22
CA LEU A 200 2.14 -29.13 11.64
C LEU A 200 3.65 -29.22 11.92
N TRP A 201 4.36 -30.12 11.24
CA TRP A 201 5.80 -30.34 11.46
C TRP A 201 6.70 -29.18 10.97
N ALA A 202 6.23 -28.36 10.01
CA ALA A 202 7.00 -27.24 9.44
C ALA A 202 6.43 -25.87 9.80
N ARG A 203 5.31 -25.82 10.52
CA ARG A 203 4.51 -24.61 10.71
C ARG A 203 5.31 -23.46 11.30
N SER A 204 6.06 -23.69 12.38
CA SER A 204 6.82 -22.63 13.06
C SER A 204 7.86 -21.99 12.15
N THR A 205 8.62 -22.79 11.40
CA THR A 205 9.63 -22.29 10.46
C THR A 205 9.01 -21.50 9.31
N CYS A 206 7.92 -22.00 8.72
CA CYS A 206 7.23 -21.31 7.62
C CYS A 206 6.57 -20.00 8.08
N VAL A 207 5.91 -20.00 9.25
CA VAL A 207 5.33 -18.78 9.85
C VAL A 207 6.43 -17.77 10.17
N GLY A 208 7.55 -18.21 10.74
CA GLY A 208 8.71 -17.36 11.03
C GLY A 208 9.28 -16.71 9.78
N ALA A 209 9.52 -17.50 8.72
CA ALA A 209 10.02 -17.00 7.44
C ALA A 209 9.06 -15.99 6.79
N SER A 210 7.77 -16.31 6.74
CA SER A 210 6.73 -15.42 6.21
C SER A 210 6.65 -14.08 6.98
N THR A 211 6.74 -14.16 8.31
CA THR A 211 6.75 -12.97 9.18
C THR A 211 8.01 -12.14 8.97
N ALA A 212 9.19 -12.76 8.86
CA ALA A 212 10.43 -12.06 8.55
C ALA A 212 10.35 -11.35 7.19
N THR A 213 9.82 -12.01 6.17
CA THR A 213 9.56 -11.40 4.85
C THR A 213 8.61 -10.21 4.95
N ASN A 214 7.53 -10.31 5.74
CA ASN A 214 6.60 -9.20 5.96
C ASN A 214 7.29 -7.98 6.58
N TRP A 215 8.07 -8.17 7.64
CA TRP A 215 8.80 -7.07 8.29
C TRP A 215 9.91 -6.49 7.40
N MET A 216 10.59 -7.32 6.60
CA MET A 216 11.56 -6.83 5.61
C MET A 216 10.91 -5.91 4.58
N PHE A 217 9.79 -6.31 3.99
CA PHE A 217 9.08 -5.44 3.03
C PHE A 217 8.50 -4.20 3.69
N ASN A 218 8.07 -4.29 4.95
CA ASN A 218 7.63 -3.13 5.70
C ASN A 218 8.77 -2.14 5.96
N LEU A 219 9.97 -2.61 6.29
CA LEU A 219 11.14 -1.73 6.42
C LEU A 219 11.50 -1.10 5.08
N LEU A 220 11.48 -1.89 4.01
CA LEU A 220 11.80 -1.43 2.66
C LEU A 220 10.86 -0.31 2.20
N ILE A 221 9.55 -0.49 2.34
CA ILE A 221 8.56 0.51 1.91
C ILE A 221 8.67 1.75 2.81
N SER A 222 8.86 1.59 4.12
CA SER A 222 9.08 2.73 5.05
C SER A 222 10.29 3.59 4.65
N ALA A 223 11.40 2.95 4.29
CA ALA A 223 12.62 3.67 3.91
C ALA A 223 12.53 4.31 2.51
N THR A 224 11.75 3.72 1.60
CA THR A 224 11.67 4.18 0.20
C THR A 224 10.48 5.09 -0.10
N PHE A 225 9.46 5.16 0.77
CA PHE A 225 8.24 5.92 0.48
C PHE A 225 8.48 7.41 0.22
N LEU A 226 9.29 8.06 1.06
CA LEU A 226 9.58 9.48 0.95
C LEU A 226 10.40 9.78 -0.30
N THR A 227 11.52 9.06 -0.49
CA THR A 227 12.40 9.21 -1.66
C THR A 227 11.69 8.89 -2.97
N LEU A 228 10.78 7.92 -2.97
CA LEU A 228 9.94 7.61 -4.13
C LEU A 228 8.95 8.75 -4.41
N SER A 229 8.33 9.31 -3.36
CA SER A 229 7.40 10.42 -3.50
C SER A 229 8.07 11.70 -4.03
N GLU A 230 9.33 11.93 -3.69
CA GLU A 230 10.17 12.99 -4.26
C GLU A 230 10.54 12.71 -5.72
N ALA A 231 10.95 11.47 -6.04
CA ALA A 231 11.45 11.12 -7.37
C ALA A 231 10.38 11.08 -8.47
N ILE A 232 9.19 10.53 -8.17
CA ILE A 232 8.12 10.35 -9.17
C ILE A 232 6.85 11.14 -8.89
N THR A 233 6.77 11.87 -7.77
CA THR A 233 5.61 12.61 -7.23
C THR A 233 4.65 11.80 -6.36
N LYS A 234 3.90 12.50 -5.50
CA LYS A 234 2.85 11.93 -4.63
C LYS A 234 1.85 11.07 -5.42
N TYR A 235 1.25 11.61 -6.48
CA TYR A 235 0.26 10.88 -7.28
C TYR A 235 0.88 9.67 -8.01
N GLY A 236 2.12 9.79 -8.50
CA GLY A 236 2.86 8.71 -9.14
C GLY A 236 3.08 7.53 -8.20
N THR A 237 3.50 7.79 -6.97
CA THR A 237 3.71 6.77 -5.93
C THR A 237 2.45 5.96 -5.64
N PHE A 238 1.28 6.60 -5.52
CA PHE A 238 0.03 5.87 -5.28
C PHE A 238 -0.40 5.02 -6.47
N PHE A 239 -0.20 5.48 -7.71
CA PHE A 239 -0.47 4.66 -8.89
C PHE A 239 0.47 3.45 -9.00
N LEU A 240 1.75 3.63 -8.66
CA LEU A 240 2.72 2.53 -8.59
C LEU A 240 2.29 1.48 -7.56
N TYR A 241 1.88 1.91 -6.37
CA TYR A 241 1.36 0.99 -5.35
C TYR A 241 0.05 0.33 -5.75
N ALA A 242 -0.83 1.01 -6.47
CA ALA A 242 -2.04 0.40 -7.04
C ALA A 242 -1.67 -0.72 -8.03
N PHE A 243 -0.69 -0.49 -8.90
CA PHE A 243 -0.18 -1.48 -9.85
C PHE A 243 0.43 -2.70 -9.14
N LEU A 244 1.35 -2.49 -8.19
CA LEU A 244 1.95 -3.60 -7.43
C LEU A 244 0.91 -4.41 -6.65
N THR A 245 -0.07 -3.72 -6.04
CA THR A 245 -1.15 -4.39 -5.32
C THR A 245 -2.07 -5.17 -6.26
N SER A 246 -2.30 -4.69 -7.49
CA SER A 246 -3.10 -5.41 -8.49
C SER A 246 -2.45 -6.74 -8.90
N ILE A 247 -1.12 -6.79 -9.01
CA ILE A 247 -0.38 -8.04 -9.22
C ILE A 247 -0.61 -8.99 -8.03
N GLY A 248 -0.60 -8.45 -6.81
CA GLY A 248 -0.95 -9.19 -5.59
C GLY A 248 -2.36 -9.79 -5.64
N VAL A 249 -3.35 -9.05 -6.13
CA VAL A 249 -4.73 -9.56 -6.33
C VAL A 249 -4.73 -10.75 -7.28
N VAL A 250 -4.04 -10.65 -8.43
CA VAL A 250 -3.93 -11.75 -9.39
C VAL A 250 -3.33 -12.99 -8.74
N ILE A 251 -2.25 -12.82 -7.96
CA ILE A 251 -1.63 -13.93 -7.21
C ILE A 251 -2.63 -14.53 -6.21
N PHE A 252 -3.36 -13.72 -5.46
CA PHE A 252 -4.35 -14.23 -4.50
C PHE A 252 -5.50 -14.98 -5.18
N VAL A 253 -5.94 -14.54 -6.36
CA VAL A 253 -6.98 -15.23 -7.12
C VAL A 253 -6.52 -16.62 -7.56
N PHE A 254 -5.29 -16.78 -8.06
CA PHE A 254 -4.82 -18.06 -8.61
C PHE A 254 -4.25 -19.02 -7.56
N PHE A 255 -3.51 -18.52 -6.57
CA PHE A 255 -2.71 -19.37 -5.68
C PHE A 255 -3.36 -19.64 -4.32
N VAL A 256 -4.26 -18.79 -3.82
CA VAL A 256 -4.86 -18.97 -2.50
C VAL A 256 -6.05 -19.93 -2.57
N PRO A 257 -5.99 -21.11 -1.93
CA PRO A 257 -7.14 -22.01 -1.83
C PRO A 257 -8.15 -21.51 -0.79
N GLU A 258 -9.40 -21.98 -0.89
CA GLU A 258 -10.39 -21.72 0.16
C GLU A 258 -10.14 -22.68 1.34
N THR A 259 -9.93 -22.12 2.53
CA THR A 259 -9.70 -22.87 3.79
C THR A 259 -10.95 -22.97 4.66
N LYS A 260 -12.09 -22.41 4.21
CA LYS A 260 -13.35 -22.47 4.96
C LYS A 260 -13.81 -23.91 5.22
N ASN A 261 -14.18 -24.20 6.47
CA ASN A 261 -14.78 -25.46 6.93
C ASN A 261 -13.94 -26.72 6.63
N LYS A 262 -12.62 -26.58 6.54
CA LYS A 262 -11.68 -27.70 6.41
C LYS A 262 -10.84 -27.82 7.65
N SER A 263 -10.72 -29.04 8.16
CA SER A 263 -9.74 -29.37 9.20
C SER A 263 -8.31 -29.29 8.66
N LEU A 264 -7.34 -29.08 9.54
CA LEU A 264 -5.91 -29.01 9.15
C LEU A 264 -5.44 -30.28 8.42
N VAL A 265 -6.00 -31.44 8.76
CA VAL A 265 -5.68 -32.72 8.13
C VAL A 265 -6.23 -32.80 6.69
N GLU A 266 -7.47 -32.36 6.48
CA GLU A 266 -8.06 -32.30 5.13
C GLU A 266 -7.32 -31.30 4.21
N ILE A 267 -6.80 -30.19 4.75
CA ILE A 267 -5.98 -29.25 3.99
C ILE A 267 -4.67 -29.93 3.54
N GLU A 268 -4.04 -30.73 4.42
CA GLU A 268 -2.84 -31.48 4.07
C GLU A 268 -3.12 -32.53 2.97
N GLU A 269 -4.27 -33.21 3.04
CA GLU A 269 -4.72 -34.15 2.00
C GLU A 269 -4.98 -33.46 0.66
N LEU A 270 -5.61 -32.28 0.65
CA LEU A 270 -5.83 -31.47 -0.55
C LEU A 270 -4.50 -31.16 -1.28
N PHE A 271 -3.46 -30.77 -0.53
CA PHE A 271 -2.15 -30.52 -1.12
C PHE A 271 -1.44 -31.81 -1.58
N LYS A 272 -1.60 -32.93 -0.87
CA LYS A 272 -1.08 -34.25 -1.28
C LYS A 272 -1.73 -34.73 -2.58
N MET A 273 -3.06 -34.65 -2.69
CA MET A 273 -3.80 -35.02 -3.90
C MET A 273 -3.39 -34.16 -5.10
N ARG A 274 -3.30 -32.83 -4.93
CA ARG A 274 -2.87 -31.91 -6.01
C ARG A 274 -1.44 -32.18 -6.47
N ARG A 275 -0.53 -32.52 -5.55
CA ARG A 275 0.85 -32.95 -5.86
C ARG A 275 0.88 -34.26 -6.63
N ASN A 276 0.05 -35.23 -6.25
CA ASN A 276 -0.01 -36.53 -6.91
C ASN A 276 -0.61 -36.45 -8.32
N GLN A 277 -1.63 -35.60 -8.51
CA GLN A 277 -2.20 -35.30 -9.84
C GLN A 277 -1.14 -34.68 -10.76
N MET A 278 -0.36 -33.71 -10.29
CA MET A 278 0.75 -33.14 -11.09
C MET A 278 1.85 -34.16 -11.43
N LYS A 279 2.08 -35.16 -10.56
CA LYS A 279 3.00 -36.27 -10.85
C LYS A 279 2.43 -37.26 -11.87
N THR A 280 1.12 -37.46 -11.91
CA THR A 280 0.47 -38.36 -12.88
C THR A 280 0.41 -37.76 -14.27
N THR A 281 0.16 -36.44 -14.41
CA THR A 281 0.21 -35.74 -15.71
C THR A 281 1.63 -35.59 -16.28
N ARG A 282 2.68 -35.67 -15.45
CA ARG A 282 4.09 -35.65 -15.89
C ARG A 282 4.67 -37.02 -16.25
N LYS A 283 3.99 -38.13 -15.94
CA LYS A 283 4.43 -39.43 -16.45
C LYS A 283 4.02 -39.53 -17.92
N PRO A 284 4.95 -39.78 -18.87
CA PRO A 284 4.53 -40.12 -20.22
C PRO A 284 3.62 -41.34 -20.10
N LYS A 285 2.48 -41.28 -20.78
CA LYS A 285 1.53 -42.37 -20.90
C LYS A 285 2.31 -43.51 -21.56
N LEU A 286 2.82 -44.47 -20.78
CA LEU A 286 3.36 -45.69 -21.34
C LEU A 286 2.15 -46.44 -21.89
N ILE A 287 1.90 -46.28 -23.18
CA ILE A 287 0.86 -47.00 -23.91
C ILE A 287 1.33 -48.45 -23.94
N LEU A 288 0.90 -49.24 -22.96
CA LEU A 288 0.85 -50.69 -23.10
C LEU A 288 -0.23 -50.97 -24.14
N THR A 289 0.17 -51.07 -25.40
CA THR A 289 -0.65 -51.66 -26.45
C THR A 289 -0.82 -53.13 -26.10
N THR A 290 -1.90 -53.50 -25.44
CA THR A 290 -2.36 -54.88 -25.42
C THR A 290 -3.02 -55.14 -26.77
N ASP A 291 -2.22 -55.49 -27.77
CA ASP A 291 -2.73 -56.16 -28.96
C ASP A 291 -2.86 -57.64 -28.61
N VAL A 292 -4.09 -58.06 -28.35
CA VAL A 292 -4.45 -59.45 -28.03
C VAL A 292 -4.80 -60.13 -29.34
N SER A 293 -3.79 -60.58 -30.08
CA SER A 293 -3.97 -61.61 -31.11
C SER A 293 -2.66 -62.33 -31.38
N GLY A 294 -2.53 -63.54 -30.81
CA GLY A 294 -1.58 -64.55 -31.26
C GLY A 294 -0.39 -64.80 -30.34
N CYS A 295 -0.56 -65.70 -29.35
CA CYS A 295 0.48 -66.65 -28.93
C CYS A 295 -0.17 -67.83 -28.17
N PRO A 296 0.28 -69.09 -28.38
CA PRO A 296 -0.38 -70.27 -27.84
C PRO A 296 0.08 -70.64 -26.42
N ASP A 297 -0.89 -71.14 -25.64
CA ASP A 297 -0.83 -72.15 -24.57
C ASP A 297 0.45 -72.24 -23.70
N TYR A 298 0.34 -71.94 -22.41
CA TYR A 298 0.80 -72.81 -21.30
C TYR A 298 0.41 -72.20 -19.95
N GLY A 299 -0.34 -72.97 -19.15
CA GLY A 299 -0.95 -72.50 -17.92
C GLY A 299 -0.02 -72.29 -16.73
N LYS A 300 -0.57 -71.59 -15.72
CA LYS A 300 -0.64 -72.05 -14.31
C LYS A 300 -1.45 -71.05 -13.49
N VAL A 301 -2.43 -71.61 -12.79
CA VAL A 301 -3.20 -71.02 -11.70
C VAL A 301 -2.27 -70.77 -10.51
N VAL A 302 -2.25 -69.56 -9.94
CA VAL A 302 -1.86 -69.34 -8.54
C VAL A 302 -2.84 -68.34 -7.94
N LYS A 303 -3.54 -68.80 -6.89
CA LYS A 303 -4.51 -68.04 -6.09
C LYS A 303 -3.78 -67.12 -5.12
N ASP A 304 -4.29 -65.90 -4.97
CA ASP A 304 -4.05 -65.04 -3.81
C ASP A 304 -4.79 -65.62 -2.60
N SER A 305 -4.08 -66.38 -1.79
CA SER A 305 -4.43 -66.66 -0.40
C SER A 305 -3.15 -67.03 0.34
N ASP A 306 -2.92 -66.33 1.45
CA ASP A 306 -1.83 -66.50 2.44
C ASP A 306 -0.55 -65.71 2.18
N LEU A 307 -0.51 -64.48 2.74
CA LEU A 307 0.69 -63.93 3.38
C LEU A 307 0.29 -62.85 4.41
N LEU A 308 -0.53 -63.27 5.37
CA LEU A 308 -0.49 -62.77 6.74
C LEU A 308 0.31 -63.80 7.57
N ARG A 309 1.46 -63.37 8.10
CA ARG A 309 2.28 -63.92 9.21
C ARG A 309 3.76 -63.86 8.83
N PHE A 310 4.48 -62.89 9.38
CA PHE A 310 5.45 -63.06 10.48
C PHE A 310 5.82 -61.67 11.01
#